data_AF-F8LZ81-F1
#
_entry.id   AF-F8LZ81-F1
#
_cell.length_a   1.000
_cell.length_b   1.000
_cell.length_c   1.000
_cell.angle_alpha   90.00
_cell.angle_beta   90.00
_cell.angle_gamma   90.00
#
_symmetry.space_group_name_H-M   'P 1'
#
loop_
_entity.id
_entity.type
_entity.pdbx_description
1 polymer ?
#
loop_
_entity_poly.entity_id
_entity_poly.type
_entity_poly.pdbx_seq_one_letter_code
_entity_poly.pdbx_strand_id
1 'polypeptide(L)'
;AEAPDLETYLGDARPYMDVMLDRTPAGTVAIGGMQKWVIPCNWKFAAEQFCSDMYHAGTTTHLSGILAGIPPEMDLSQAQIPTKGNQFRAAWGGHGSGWYVDEPGSFLALMGPKVTQYWTEGPAAELAEQRLGHTGMPVRRMFGQHMTIFPTCSFLPAMNNIRIWHPRGPNEIEVWAFALVDADAPAEIKEEYRRHNIRNFSASGVFE
;
A
#
# COMPACT_ATOMS: atom_id res chain seq x y z
N ALA A 1 -8.33 -30.31 -9.08
CA ALA A 1 -7.72 -29.05 -9.53
C ALA A 1 -6.21 -29.24 -9.53
N GLU A 2 -5.52 -28.83 -10.60
CA GLU A 2 -4.06 -29.05 -10.80
C GLU A 2 -3.20 -27.85 -10.38
N ALA A 3 -3.81 -26.76 -9.90
CA ALA A 3 -3.08 -25.60 -9.40
C ALA A 3 -2.42 -25.91 -8.04
N PRO A 4 -1.27 -25.27 -7.72
CA PRO A 4 -0.70 -25.34 -6.38
C PRO A 4 -1.67 -24.74 -5.36
N ASP A 5 -1.54 -25.15 -4.09
CA ASP A 5 -2.22 -24.48 -3.00
C ASP A 5 -1.73 -23.03 -2.84
N LEU A 6 -2.48 -22.22 -2.09
CA LEU A 6 -2.21 -20.79 -1.94
C LEU A 6 -0.83 -20.51 -1.32
N GLU A 7 -0.42 -21.27 -0.31
CA GLU A 7 0.88 -21.05 0.36
C GLU A 7 2.04 -21.33 -0.60
N THR A 8 1.94 -22.43 -1.36
CA THR A 8 2.90 -22.74 -2.43
C THR A 8 2.89 -21.68 -3.52
N TYR A 9 1.72 -21.17 -3.91
CA TYR A 9 1.58 -20.12 -4.93
C TYR A 9 2.25 -18.80 -4.50
N LEU A 10 1.99 -18.34 -3.27
CA LEU A 10 2.54 -17.10 -2.72
C LEU A 10 4.05 -17.19 -2.47
N GLY A 11 4.55 -18.38 -2.12
CA GLY A 11 5.98 -18.65 -1.99
C GLY A 11 6.71 -17.66 -1.08
N ASP A 12 7.74 -17.03 -1.63
CA ASP A 12 8.60 -16.06 -0.95
C ASP A 12 8.02 -14.62 -0.91
N ALA A 13 6.81 -14.40 -1.42
CA ALA A 13 6.12 -13.12 -1.34
C ALA A 13 5.43 -12.86 0.01
N ARG A 14 5.14 -13.92 0.79
CA ARG A 14 4.39 -13.82 2.05
C ARG A 14 4.96 -12.80 3.06
N PRO A 15 6.28 -12.74 3.32
CA PRO A 15 6.85 -11.74 4.24
C PRO A 15 6.45 -10.30 3.90
N TYR A 16 6.31 -9.98 2.62
CA TYR A 16 5.92 -8.64 2.14
C TYR A 16 4.43 -8.34 2.33
N MET A 17 3.59 -9.38 2.31
CA MET A 17 2.16 -9.29 2.61
C MET A 17 1.94 -9.06 4.11
N ASP A 18 2.72 -9.74 4.93
CA ASP A 18 2.61 -9.72 6.40
C ASP A 18 2.82 -8.31 6.97
N VAL A 19 3.58 -7.44 6.27
CA VAL A 19 3.75 -6.01 6.60
C VAL A 19 2.41 -5.29 6.77
N MET A 20 1.38 -5.67 6.01
CA MET A 20 0.02 -5.16 6.14
C MET A 20 -0.90 -6.10 6.93
N LEU A 21 -0.73 -7.42 6.76
CA LEU A 21 -1.74 -8.40 7.16
C LEU A 21 -1.53 -9.03 8.54
N ASP A 22 -0.30 -9.04 9.08
CA ASP A 22 0.04 -9.78 10.30
C ASP A 22 0.72 -8.93 11.39
N ARG A 23 0.45 -7.62 11.39
CA ARG A 23 1.00 -6.67 12.38
C ARG A 23 0.57 -6.93 13.82
N THR A 24 -0.59 -7.59 14.00
CA THR A 24 -1.20 -7.89 15.29
C THR A 24 -1.79 -9.30 15.27
N PRO A 25 -1.79 -10.04 16.40
CA PRO A 25 -2.53 -11.32 16.50
C PRO A 25 -4.05 -11.17 16.30
N ALA A 26 -4.60 -9.96 16.40
CA ALA A 26 -6.01 -9.70 16.12
C ALA A 26 -6.34 -9.74 14.62
N GLY A 27 -5.33 -9.76 13.75
CA GLY A 27 -5.48 -9.69 12.30
C GLY A 27 -6.01 -8.34 11.82
N THR A 28 -6.54 -8.31 10.60
CA THR A 28 -7.10 -7.10 9.98
C THR A 28 -8.60 -7.22 9.79
N VAL A 29 -9.29 -6.07 9.77
CA VAL A 29 -10.70 -5.94 9.41
C VAL A 29 -10.85 -4.96 8.26
N ALA A 30 -11.80 -5.24 7.37
CA ALA A 30 -12.16 -4.30 6.31
C ALA A 30 -13.02 -3.16 6.89
N ILE A 31 -12.63 -1.92 6.57
CA ILE A 31 -13.52 -0.78 6.71
C ILE A 31 -14.70 -1.00 5.76
N GLY A 32 -15.93 -0.85 6.28
CA GLY A 32 -17.14 -1.10 5.50
C GLY A 32 -17.25 -0.20 4.28
N GLY A 33 -17.73 -0.77 3.17
CA GLY A 33 -17.92 -0.09 1.88
C GLY A 33 -16.81 -0.44 0.89
N MET A 34 -17.20 -1.15 -0.17
CA MET A 34 -16.33 -1.42 -1.31
C MET A 34 -16.66 -0.43 -2.41
N GLN A 35 -15.67 0.38 -2.81
CA GLN A 35 -15.82 1.30 -3.93
C GLN A 35 -15.56 0.54 -5.23
N LYS A 36 -16.41 0.79 -6.23
CA LYS A 36 -16.32 0.17 -7.56
C LYS A 36 -16.40 1.23 -8.64
N TRP A 37 -15.46 1.22 -9.59
CA TRP A 37 -15.48 2.11 -10.76
C TRP A 37 -14.82 1.43 -11.95
N VAL A 38 -15.03 2.01 -13.13
CA VAL A 38 -14.55 1.48 -14.42
C VAL A 38 -13.41 2.36 -14.94
N ILE A 39 -12.34 1.75 -15.46
CA ILE A 39 -11.25 2.44 -16.14
C ILE A 39 -11.07 1.80 -17.53
N PRO A 40 -11.09 2.58 -18.63
CA PRO A 40 -10.87 2.08 -19.98
C PRO A 40 -9.37 1.82 -20.25
N CYS A 41 -8.79 0.85 -19.54
CA CYS A 41 -7.41 0.41 -19.72
C CYS A 41 -7.29 -1.12 -19.59
N ASN A 42 -6.14 -1.68 -19.97
CA ASN A 42 -5.86 -3.09 -19.74
C ASN A 42 -5.43 -3.32 -18.27
N TRP A 43 -5.93 -4.40 -17.65
CA TRP A 43 -5.59 -4.77 -16.26
C TRP A 43 -4.10 -4.89 -15.98
N LYS A 44 -3.30 -5.26 -16.99
CA LYS A 44 -1.86 -5.43 -16.85
C LYS A 44 -1.16 -4.14 -16.43
N PHE A 45 -1.62 -2.97 -16.92
CA PHE A 45 -1.02 -1.68 -16.54
C PHE A 45 -1.17 -1.44 -15.03
N ALA A 46 -2.38 -1.61 -14.50
CA ALA A 46 -2.66 -1.41 -13.09
C ALA A 46 -1.93 -2.44 -12.20
N ALA A 47 -1.94 -3.72 -12.60
CA ALA A 47 -1.25 -4.77 -11.88
C ALA A 47 0.28 -4.57 -11.86
N GLU A 48 0.88 -4.20 -13.00
CA GLU A 48 2.30 -3.94 -13.14
C GLU A 48 2.74 -2.71 -12.34
N GLN A 49 1.95 -1.63 -12.37
CA GLN A 49 2.24 -0.42 -11.59
C GLN A 49 2.39 -0.73 -10.10
N PHE A 50 1.44 -1.47 -9.51
CA PHE A 50 1.53 -1.88 -8.10
C PHE A 50 2.58 -2.97 -7.85
N CYS A 51 2.98 -3.71 -8.88
CA CYS A 51 4.01 -4.74 -8.77
C CYS A 51 5.42 -4.14 -8.67
N SER A 52 5.72 -3.10 -9.44
CA SER A 52 7.11 -2.66 -9.70
C SER A 52 7.29 -1.15 -9.90
N ASP A 53 6.24 -0.37 -10.12
CA ASP A 53 6.39 1.01 -10.54
C ASP A 53 6.37 1.99 -9.36
N MET A 54 7.44 2.03 -8.55
CA MET A 54 7.68 3.20 -7.68
C MET A 54 8.10 4.42 -8.50
N TYR A 55 8.58 4.20 -9.72
CA TYR A 55 9.20 5.21 -10.55
C TYR A 55 8.21 6.33 -10.94
N HIS A 56 6.97 6.00 -11.28
CA HIS A 56 5.95 7.01 -11.60
C HIS A 56 5.66 7.95 -10.42
N ALA A 57 5.71 7.44 -9.19
CA ALA A 57 5.47 8.19 -7.97
C ALA A 57 6.65 9.08 -7.57
N GLY A 58 7.87 8.57 -7.77
CA GLY A 58 9.11 9.32 -7.53
C GLY A 58 9.46 10.35 -8.62
N THR A 59 8.61 10.53 -9.63
CA THR A 59 8.86 11.45 -10.75
C THR A 59 7.75 12.49 -10.90
N THR A 60 6.84 12.32 -11.85
CA THR A 60 5.90 13.38 -12.25
C THR A 60 4.45 13.08 -11.94
N THR A 61 4.06 11.81 -11.88
CA THR A 61 2.64 11.41 -11.89
C THR A 61 1.88 11.97 -10.69
N HIS A 62 2.52 12.02 -9.52
CA HIS A 62 1.88 12.39 -8.26
C HIS A 62 2.27 13.77 -7.71
N LEU A 63 2.88 14.64 -8.52
CA LEU A 63 3.32 15.96 -8.03
C LEU A 63 2.15 16.78 -7.46
N SER A 64 0.98 16.78 -8.09
CA SER A 64 -0.21 17.47 -7.56
C SER A 64 -0.78 16.78 -6.32
N GLY A 65 -0.76 15.45 -6.25
CA GLY A 65 -1.20 14.69 -5.08
C GLY A 65 -0.32 14.97 -3.86
N ILE A 66 1.00 15.05 -4.06
CA ILE A 66 1.97 15.46 -3.04
C ILE A 66 1.67 16.89 -2.57
N LEU A 67 1.48 17.83 -3.50
CA LEU A 67 1.14 19.22 -3.18
C LEU A 67 -0.14 19.34 -2.34
N ALA A 68 -1.15 18.50 -2.61
CA ALA A 68 -2.37 18.45 -1.82
C ALA A 68 -2.21 17.87 -0.40
N GLY A 69 -1.08 17.22 -0.10
CA GLY A 69 -0.78 16.60 1.19
C GLY A 69 0.19 17.38 2.07
N ILE A 70 0.94 18.34 1.52
CA ILE A 70 1.87 19.19 2.28
C ILE A 70 1.16 20.42 2.89
N PRO A 71 1.70 21.03 3.96
CA PRO A 71 1.13 22.25 4.54
C PRO A 71 1.00 23.39 3.51
N PRO A 72 -0.01 24.27 3.64
CA PRO A 72 -0.21 25.39 2.72
C PRO A 72 0.99 26.34 2.58
N GLU A 73 1.85 26.37 3.60
CA GLU A 73 3.06 27.20 3.64
C GLU A 73 4.25 26.55 2.92
N MET A 74 4.11 25.31 2.43
CA MET A 74 5.14 24.57 1.71
C MET A 74 4.80 24.43 0.22
N ASP A 75 5.83 24.37 -0.63
CA ASP A 75 5.71 24.04 -2.04
C ASP A 75 6.51 22.78 -2.44
N LEU A 76 6.40 22.36 -3.70
CA LEU A 76 7.06 21.16 -4.22
C LEU A 76 8.59 21.22 -4.20
N SER A 77 9.20 22.41 -4.19
CA SER A 77 10.66 22.54 -4.06
C SER A 77 11.17 22.14 -2.68
N GLN A 78 10.26 22.13 -1.69
CA GLN A 78 10.55 21.70 -0.31
C GLN A 78 10.15 20.25 -0.05
N ALA A 79 9.45 19.61 -0.99
CA ALA A 79 9.11 18.20 -0.91
C ALA A 79 10.36 17.34 -1.17
N GLN A 80 10.80 16.60 -0.16
CA GLN A 80 11.89 15.63 -0.32
C GLN A 80 11.34 14.36 -0.94
N ILE A 81 11.58 14.16 -2.23
CA ILE A 81 11.27 12.91 -2.92
C ILE A 81 12.25 11.82 -2.42
N PRO A 82 11.76 10.71 -1.85
CA PRO A 82 12.62 9.64 -1.38
C PRO A 82 13.46 9.03 -2.52
N THR A 83 14.69 8.65 -2.19
CA THR A 83 15.66 8.10 -3.16
C THR A 83 16.25 6.76 -2.74
N LYS A 84 16.10 6.38 -1.47
CA LYS A 84 16.62 5.11 -0.94
C LYS A 84 15.48 4.12 -0.80
N GLY A 85 15.55 3.05 -1.57
CA GLY A 85 14.53 2.02 -1.56
C GLY A 85 15.03 0.72 -2.15
N ASN A 86 14.21 -0.31 -2.04
CA ASN A 86 14.46 -1.60 -2.64
C ASN A 86 13.19 -2.13 -3.32
N GLN A 87 13.37 -3.12 -4.16
CA GLN A 87 12.29 -3.83 -4.81
C GLN A 87 12.53 -5.33 -4.75
N PHE A 88 11.44 -6.05 -4.49
CA PHE A 88 11.34 -7.49 -4.45
C PHE A 88 10.65 -8.00 -5.71
N ARG A 89 11.19 -9.09 -6.23
CA ARG A 89 10.59 -9.94 -7.25
C ARG A 89 10.55 -11.36 -6.69
N ALA A 90 9.37 -11.96 -6.66
CA ALA A 90 9.22 -13.34 -6.21
C ALA A 90 10.00 -14.31 -7.11
N ALA A 91 10.57 -15.35 -6.50
CA ALA A 91 11.30 -16.40 -7.21
C ALA A 91 10.42 -17.09 -8.26
N TRP A 92 9.11 -17.16 -8.02
CA TRP A 92 8.10 -17.70 -8.92
C TRP A 92 6.78 -16.92 -8.79
N GLY A 93 5.87 -17.09 -9.75
CA GLY A 93 4.48 -16.59 -9.63
C GLY A 93 4.25 -15.14 -10.08
N GLY A 94 5.31 -14.36 -10.31
CA GLY A 94 5.22 -13.01 -10.87
C GLY A 94 4.77 -11.94 -9.88
N HIS A 95 4.88 -12.21 -8.57
CA HIS A 95 4.60 -11.23 -7.52
C HIS A 95 5.76 -10.23 -7.40
N GLY A 96 5.45 -9.03 -6.92
CA GLY A 96 6.47 -8.02 -6.67
C GLY A 96 5.99 -6.97 -5.68
N SER A 97 6.96 -6.36 -5.01
CA SER A 97 6.74 -5.27 -4.06
C SER A 97 7.93 -4.32 -4.06
N GLY A 98 7.71 -3.02 -3.90
CA GLY A 98 8.77 -2.03 -3.73
C GLY A 98 8.46 -1.06 -2.60
N TRP A 99 9.48 -0.47 -1.99
CA TRP A 99 9.37 0.45 -0.85
C TRP A 99 10.59 1.36 -0.74
N TYR A 100 10.42 2.49 -0.06
CA TYR A 100 11.49 3.35 0.43
C TYR A 100 11.93 2.98 1.84
N VAL A 101 13.14 3.37 2.22
CA VAL A 101 13.74 3.07 3.53
C VAL A 101 14.18 4.37 4.20
N ASP A 102 13.82 4.56 5.48
CA ASP A 102 14.21 5.70 6.33
C ASP A 102 13.70 7.08 5.93
N GLU A 103 12.84 7.16 4.91
CA GLU A 103 12.36 8.44 4.36
C GLU A 103 10.83 8.58 4.54
N PRO A 104 10.33 8.86 5.77
CA PRO A 104 8.90 8.87 6.08
C PRO A 104 8.14 10.10 5.53
N GLY A 105 8.83 11.08 4.96
CA GLY A 105 8.22 12.38 4.59
C GLY A 105 7.03 12.24 3.64
N SER A 106 7.14 11.38 2.62
CA SER A 106 6.04 11.10 1.69
C SER A 106 4.87 10.39 2.37
N PHE A 107 5.15 9.47 3.29
CA PHE A 107 4.12 8.77 4.06
C PHE A 107 3.38 9.75 5.00
N LEU A 108 4.10 10.65 5.66
CA LEU A 108 3.54 11.69 6.52
C LEU A 108 2.61 12.63 5.74
N ALA A 109 3.01 13.08 4.55
CA ALA A 109 2.18 13.93 3.69
C ALA A 109 0.89 13.20 3.22
N LEU A 110 0.96 11.88 3.06
CA LEU A 110 -0.16 11.09 2.56
C LEU A 110 -1.15 10.67 3.65
N MET A 111 -0.63 10.17 4.76
CA MET A 111 -1.39 9.52 5.82
C MET A 111 -1.50 10.35 7.11
N GLY A 112 -0.84 11.50 7.16
CA GLY A 112 -0.90 12.41 8.30
C GLY A 112 -0.15 11.88 9.54
N PRO A 113 0.08 12.75 10.54
CA PRO A 113 0.95 12.45 11.67
C PRO A 113 0.45 11.29 12.54
N LYS A 114 -0.86 11.13 12.71
CA LYS A 114 -1.43 10.09 13.58
C LYS A 114 -1.20 8.68 13.03
N VAL A 115 -1.48 8.47 11.74
CA VAL A 115 -1.25 7.17 11.10
C VAL A 115 0.24 6.91 10.98
N THR A 116 1.05 7.94 10.65
CA THR A 116 2.51 7.80 10.63
C THR A 116 3.04 7.35 11.98
N GLN A 117 2.67 8.03 13.06
CA GLN A 117 3.09 7.66 14.42
C GLN A 117 2.62 6.25 14.79
N TYR A 118 1.36 5.89 14.52
CA TYR A 118 0.84 4.53 14.76
C TYR A 118 1.67 3.45 14.05
N TRP A 119 2.12 3.74 12.83
CA TRP A 119 2.88 2.79 12.02
C TRP A 119 4.33 2.63 12.48
N THR A 120 4.95 3.73 12.92
CA THR A 120 6.41 3.82 13.16
C THR A 120 6.80 3.80 14.63
N GLU A 121 5.90 4.13 15.55
CA GLU A 121 6.21 4.38 16.96
C GLU A 121 5.18 3.75 17.92
N GLY A 122 5.60 3.59 19.17
CA GLY A 122 4.75 3.10 20.25
C GLY A 122 4.44 1.60 20.19
N PRO A 123 3.54 1.13 21.08
CA PRO A 123 3.35 -0.30 21.32
C PRO A 123 2.87 -1.09 20.10
N ALA A 124 2.04 -0.49 19.23
CA ALA A 124 1.56 -1.16 18.02
C ALA A 124 2.67 -1.39 16.99
N ALA A 125 3.55 -0.39 16.80
CA ALA A 125 4.71 -0.51 15.91
C ALA A 125 5.76 -1.49 16.46
N GLU A 126 6.00 -1.47 17.78
CA GLU A 126 6.89 -2.41 18.46
C GLU A 126 6.38 -3.86 18.36
N LEU A 127 5.08 -4.08 18.53
CA LEU A 127 4.46 -5.39 18.35
C LEU A 127 4.59 -5.88 16.91
N ALA A 128 4.32 -5.01 15.92
CA ALA A 128 4.47 -5.36 14.51
C ALA A 128 5.93 -5.71 14.18
N GLU A 129 6.90 -4.95 14.67
CA GLU A 129 8.33 -5.24 14.50
C GLU A 129 8.71 -6.60 15.13
N GLN A 130 8.21 -6.90 16.32
CA GLN A 130 8.45 -8.19 16.97
C GLN A 130 7.86 -9.36 16.15
N ARG A 131 6.61 -9.23 15.70
CA ARG A 131 5.93 -10.30 14.93
C ARG A 131 6.61 -10.52 13.59
N LEU A 132 6.92 -9.44 12.89
CA LEU A 132 7.51 -9.46 11.55
C LEU A 132 9.03 -9.62 11.58
N GLY A 133 9.66 -9.75 12.76
CA GLY A 133 11.11 -9.96 12.88
C GLY A 133 11.60 -11.21 12.15
N HIS A 134 10.74 -12.22 11.99
CA HIS A 134 11.05 -13.43 11.22
C HIS A 134 11.30 -13.15 9.72
N THR A 135 10.82 -12.01 9.20
CA THR A 135 11.03 -11.60 7.80
C THR A 135 12.45 -11.08 7.55
N GLY A 136 13.17 -10.66 8.60
CA GLY A 136 14.46 -9.97 8.49
C GLY A 136 14.36 -8.56 7.87
N MET A 137 13.15 -8.06 7.58
CA MET A 137 12.93 -6.75 6.99
C MET A 137 12.83 -5.65 8.05
N PRO A 138 13.29 -4.43 7.75
CA PRO A 138 13.20 -3.30 8.68
C PRO A 138 11.80 -2.66 8.65
N VAL A 139 10.75 -3.39 9.03
CA VAL A 139 9.34 -3.04 8.75
C VAL A 139 8.89 -1.66 9.24
N ARG A 140 9.45 -1.14 10.34
CA ARG A 140 9.16 0.22 10.83
C ARG A 140 9.81 1.33 10.02
N ARG A 141 10.79 0.98 9.20
CA ARG A 141 11.58 1.89 8.35
C ARG A 141 11.19 1.77 6.87
N MET A 142 10.26 0.88 6.54
CA MET A 142 9.72 0.71 5.19
C MET A 142 8.55 1.67 4.97
N PHE A 143 8.63 2.49 3.92
CA PHE A 143 7.63 3.51 3.60
C PHE A 143 7.18 3.42 2.15
N GLY A 144 5.92 3.77 1.89
CA GLY A 144 5.35 3.76 0.54
C GLY A 144 5.37 2.39 -0.11
N GLN A 145 5.22 1.31 0.67
CA GLN A 145 5.26 -0.02 0.07
C GLN A 145 4.09 -0.20 -0.91
N HIS A 146 4.38 -0.67 -2.12
CA HIS A 146 3.38 -1.14 -3.09
C HIS A 146 3.60 -2.63 -3.34
N MET A 147 2.52 -3.36 -3.62
CA MET A 147 2.61 -4.80 -3.89
C MET A 147 1.51 -5.29 -4.83
N THR A 148 1.87 -6.25 -5.67
CA THR A 148 0.91 -7.08 -6.42
C THR A 148 1.20 -8.55 -6.17
N ILE A 149 0.18 -9.27 -5.70
CA ILE A 149 0.07 -10.71 -5.86
C ILE A 149 -0.62 -10.97 -7.20
N PHE A 150 0.18 -11.41 -8.16
CA PHE A 150 -0.30 -11.81 -9.49
C PHE A 150 -1.57 -12.68 -9.41
N PRO A 151 -2.51 -12.53 -10.36
CA PRO A 151 -2.49 -11.56 -11.47
C PRO A 151 -2.96 -10.16 -11.08
N THR A 152 -3.93 -10.02 -10.18
CA THR A 152 -4.72 -8.79 -10.06
C THR A 152 -5.02 -8.35 -8.64
N CYS A 153 -4.38 -8.94 -7.62
CA CYS A 153 -4.53 -8.52 -6.24
C CYS A 153 -3.42 -7.53 -5.89
N SER A 154 -3.77 -6.26 -5.66
CA SER A 154 -2.80 -5.21 -5.40
C SER A 154 -3.16 -4.44 -4.14
N PHE A 155 -2.13 -4.06 -3.37
CA PHE A 155 -2.30 -3.32 -2.13
C PHE A 155 -1.08 -2.48 -1.79
N LEU A 156 -1.29 -1.50 -0.91
CA LEU A 156 -0.28 -0.56 -0.45
C LEU A 156 -0.12 -0.70 1.08
N PRO A 157 0.79 -1.55 1.58
CA PRO A 157 1.04 -1.63 3.02
C PRO A 157 1.35 -0.25 3.60
N ALA A 158 0.91 -0.01 4.84
CA ALA A 158 0.91 1.27 5.55
C ALA A 158 -0.20 2.25 5.15
N MET A 159 -0.55 2.35 3.86
CA MET A 159 -1.74 3.10 3.39
C MET A 159 -3.01 2.26 3.51
N ASN A 160 -2.84 0.94 3.49
CA ASN A 160 -3.81 -0.13 3.64
C ASN A 160 -4.98 -0.11 2.64
N ASN A 161 -4.78 0.50 1.47
CA ASN A 161 -5.67 0.30 0.35
C ASN A 161 -5.40 -1.07 -0.27
N ILE A 162 -6.44 -1.85 -0.53
CA ILE A 162 -6.37 -3.11 -1.26
C ILE A 162 -7.44 -3.11 -2.35
N ARG A 163 -7.08 -3.66 -3.52
CA ARG A 163 -8.03 -3.81 -4.63
C ARG A 163 -7.77 -5.02 -5.50
N ILE A 164 -8.82 -5.36 -6.23
CA ILE A 164 -8.79 -6.31 -7.32
C ILE A 164 -9.07 -5.58 -8.64
N TRP A 165 -8.21 -5.82 -9.64
CA TRP A 165 -8.41 -5.35 -11.01
C TRP A 165 -9.22 -6.38 -11.80
N HIS A 166 -10.53 -6.18 -11.90
CA HIS A 166 -11.41 -7.11 -12.63
C HIS A 166 -11.37 -6.81 -14.13
N PRO A 167 -10.82 -7.68 -15.00
CA PRO A 167 -10.77 -7.42 -16.43
C PRO A 167 -12.17 -7.42 -17.07
N ARG A 168 -12.37 -6.51 -18.02
CA ARG A 168 -13.55 -6.37 -18.89
C ARG A 168 -13.12 -6.37 -20.36
N GLY A 169 -12.46 -7.45 -20.76
CA GLY A 169 -11.79 -7.55 -22.06
C GLY A 169 -10.41 -6.86 -22.06
N PRO A 170 -9.81 -6.61 -23.23
CA PRO A 170 -8.46 -6.06 -23.32
C PRO A 170 -8.36 -4.56 -23.04
N ASN A 171 -9.49 -3.83 -23.07
CA ASN A 171 -9.49 -2.36 -23.07
C ASN A 171 -10.22 -1.74 -21.86
N GLU A 172 -10.64 -2.55 -20.89
CA GLU A 172 -11.37 -2.06 -19.73
C GLU A 172 -11.11 -2.93 -18.50
N ILE A 173 -11.15 -2.31 -17.32
CA ILE A 173 -11.20 -2.94 -16.01
C ILE A 173 -12.28 -2.32 -15.13
N GLU A 174 -12.79 -3.10 -14.19
CA GLU A 174 -13.39 -2.58 -12.96
C GLU A 174 -12.38 -2.65 -11.82
N VAL A 175 -12.26 -1.57 -11.06
CA VAL A 175 -11.49 -1.54 -9.82
C VAL A 175 -12.44 -1.77 -8.66
N TRP A 176 -12.19 -2.78 -7.83
CA TRP A 176 -12.94 -3.03 -6.61
C TRP A 176 -12.01 -2.85 -5.42
N ALA A 177 -12.12 -1.70 -4.74
CA ALA A 177 -11.18 -1.28 -3.69
C ALA A 177 -11.87 -1.14 -2.33
N PHE A 178 -11.12 -1.44 -1.28
CA PHE A 178 -11.49 -1.24 0.11
C PHE A 178 -10.23 -1.02 0.96
N ALA A 179 -10.41 -0.62 2.22
CA ALA A 179 -9.31 -0.38 3.15
C ALA A 179 -9.31 -1.42 4.27
N LEU A 180 -8.12 -1.90 4.64
CA LEU A 180 -7.91 -2.77 5.79
C LEU A 180 -7.33 -1.97 6.96
N VAL A 181 -7.67 -2.36 8.18
CA VAL A 181 -7.07 -1.81 9.41
C VAL A 181 -6.85 -2.93 10.39
N ASP A 182 -5.82 -2.79 11.24
CA ASP A 182 -5.60 -3.71 12.35
C ASP A 182 -6.88 -3.79 13.21
N ALA A 183 -7.31 -5.02 13.52
CA ALA A 183 -8.60 -5.26 14.16
C ALA A 183 -8.69 -4.65 15.56
N ASP A 184 -7.56 -4.55 16.26
CA ASP A 184 -7.39 -3.97 17.59
C ASP A 184 -6.90 -2.51 17.57
N ALA A 185 -6.74 -1.89 16.40
CA ALA A 185 -6.38 -0.47 16.33
C ALA A 185 -7.42 0.41 17.04
N PRO A 186 -7.00 1.51 17.70
CA PRO A 186 -7.91 2.49 18.27
C PRO A 186 -8.92 3.00 17.23
N ALA A 187 -10.16 3.27 17.64
CA ALA A 187 -11.22 3.72 16.73
C ALA A 187 -10.83 5.00 15.96
N GLU A 188 -10.11 5.91 16.60
CA GLU A 188 -9.53 7.10 15.96
C GLU A 188 -8.58 6.75 14.82
N ILE A 189 -7.66 5.80 15.02
CA ILE A 189 -6.73 5.37 13.98
C ILE A 189 -7.47 4.76 12.79
N LYS A 190 -8.50 3.93 13.06
CA LYS A 190 -9.36 3.36 12.01
C LYS A 190 -10.08 4.44 11.19
N GLU A 191 -10.56 5.49 11.86
CA GLU A 191 -11.21 6.62 11.22
C GLU A 191 -10.23 7.48 10.39
N GLU A 192 -9.01 7.70 10.88
CA GLU A 192 -7.97 8.39 10.08
C GLU A 192 -7.63 7.57 8.82
N TYR A 193 -7.43 6.25 8.95
CA TYR A 193 -7.23 5.36 7.79
C TYR A 193 -8.37 5.47 6.77
N ARG A 194 -9.63 5.49 7.23
CA ARG A 194 -10.80 5.67 6.36
C ARG A 194 -10.72 7.00 5.60
N ARG A 195 -10.47 8.11 6.30
CA ARG A 195 -10.43 9.45 5.70
C ARG A 195 -9.28 9.59 4.71
N HIS A 196 -8.09 9.10 5.05
CA HIS A 196 -6.92 9.15 4.17
C HIS A 196 -7.09 8.26 2.93
N ASN A 197 -7.70 7.07 3.06
CA ASN A 197 -7.99 6.24 1.89
C ASN A 197 -8.96 6.91 0.92
N ILE A 198 -10.04 7.52 1.42
CA ILE A 198 -10.99 8.28 0.58
C ILE A 198 -10.29 9.47 -0.08
N ARG A 199 -9.44 10.20 0.66
CA ARG A 199 -8.72 11.37 0.15
C ARG A 199 -7.73 11.03 -0.97
N ASN A 200 -7.06 9.89 -0.89
CA ASN A 200 -5.90 9.59 -1.74
C ASN A 200 -6.19 8.53 -2.81
N PHE A 201 -6.52 7.29 -2.40
CA PHE A 201 -6.59 6.10 -3.27
C PHE A 201 -8.03 5.61 -3.42
N SER A 202 -8.87 6.50 -3.93
CA SER A 202 -10.28 6.27 -4.23
C SER A 202 -10.59 6.85 -5.61
N ALA A 203 -11.71 6.49 -6.23
CA ALA A 203 -12.07 7.01 -7.55
C ALA A 203 -12.12 8.56 -7.66
N SER A 204 -12.21 9.27 -6.54
CA SER A 204 -12.18 10.74 -6.45
C SER A 204 -10.98 11.26 -5.65
N GLY A 205 -9.97 10.41 -5.41
CA GLY A 205 -8.82 10.72 -4.61
C GLY A 205 -7.77 11.52 -5.40
N VAL A 206 -6.87 12.17 -4.68
CA VAL A 206 -5.86 13.06 -5.27
C VAL A 206 -4.65 12.34 -5.88
N PHE A 207 -4.59 11.00 -5.76
CA PHE A 207 -3.52 10.14 -6.32
C PHE A 207 -4.01 9.09 -7.33
N GLU A 208 -5.28 8.68 -7.27
CA GLU A 208 -5.80 7.51 -8.01
C GLU A 208 -5.92 7.72 -9.53
#